data_AF-A0A915AEE5-F1
#
_entry.id   AF-A0A915AEE5-F1
#
_cell.length_a   1.000
_cell.length_b   1.000
_cell.length_c   1.000
_cell.angle_alpha   90.00
_cell.angle_beta   90.00
_cell.angle_gamma   90.00
#
_symmetry.space_group_name_H-M   'P 1'
#
loop_
_entity.id
_entity.type
_entity.pdbx_description
1 polymer ?
#
loop_
_entity_poly.entity_id
_entity_poly.type
_entity_poly.pdbx_seq_one_letter_code
_entity_poly.pdbx_strand_id
1 'polypeptide(L)'
;FRVQRMIRRKIERSTNIITSIDLVDIKVLNRLSPRILHVFLLFIAFIAVSTLILLIFAMISLSQIRNEINVANHQAAKVIAEQMTKLNAEMVRTTSIRATNGKSRSIYSDEMMVAANMVLPIRAVAGTLLHTSDDVYNNDTHDASRVPLWYDPTCTVRCKRDDIGRPPVVVISFDGFAQEYVDTHIVKTLEFIGDCGASAKFMYPSYPSKTFPNHYSIVTGLYPESHGIVDNYVHAAEISPTLQYMPKANDARYYKGEPIWVAAERNGLRSACLFWAGCSQNISGTSPAYNMRYNRSFSFQQRIDKVDY
;
A
#
# COMPACT_ATOMS: atom_id res chain seq x y z
N PHE A 1 10.74 19.23 13.03
CA PHE A 1 11.30 19.27 14.40
C PHE A 1 12.46 18.30 14.66
N ARG A 2 12.36 16.97 14.44
CA ARG A 2 13.46 16.03 14.75
C ARG A 2 14.73 16.20 13.89
N VAL A 3 14.60 16.50 12.61
CA VAL A 3 15.75 16.75 11.71
C VAL A 3 16.53 18.00 12.11
N GLN A 4 15.84 19.10 12.44
CA GLN A 4 16.47 20.32 12.96
C GLN A 4 17.23 20.06 14.27
N ARG A 5 16.70 19.21 15.16
CA ARG A 5 17.36 18.85 16.42
C ARG A 5 18.63 18.01 16.19
N MET A 6 18.63 17.17 15.15
CA MET A 6 19.77 16.33 14.78
C MET A 6 20.88 17.16 14.13
N ILE A 7 20.52 18.11 13.25
CA ILE A 7 21.45 19.07 12.64
C ILE A 7 22.05 19.98 13.72
N ARG A 8 21.23 20.49 14.65
CA ARG A 8 21.71 21.31 15.78
C ARG A 8 22.71 20.56 16.66
N ARG A 9 22.45 19.29 16.99
CA ARG A 9 23.38 18.44 17.75
C ARG A 9 24.68 18.14 17.00
N LYS A 10 24.63 18.00 15.67
CA LYS A 10 25.84 17.84 14.84
C LYS A 10 26.66 19.12 14.79
N ILE A 11 26.01 20.28 14.66
CA ILE A 11 26.67 21.59 14.70
C ILE A 11 27.28 21.83 16.09
N GLU A 12 26.55 21.59 17.19
CA GLU A 12 27.07 21.71 18.57
C GLU A 12 28.27 20.79 18.83
N ARG A 13 28.25 19.55 18.33
CA ARG A 13 29.42 18.64 18.42
C ARG A 13 30.63 19.16 17.64
N SER A 14 30.44 19.68 16.44
CA SER A 14 31.53 20.26 15.64
C SER A 14 32.09 21.53 16.28
N THR A 15 31.23 22.35 16.90
CA THR A 15 31.63 23.59 17.58
C THR A 15 32.39 23.31 18.88
N ASN A 16 32.05 22.21 19.58
CA ASN A 16 32.79 21.74 20.77
C ASN A 16 34.16 21.14 20.45
N ILE A 17 34.33 20.53 19.26
CA ILE A 17 35.66 20.07 18.81
C ILE A 17 36.56 21.27 18.49
N ILE A 18 36.01 22.33 17.87
CA ILE A 18 36.76 23.55 17.55
C ILE A 18 37.15 24.33 18.81
N THR A 19 36.29 24.38 19.84
CA THR A 19 36.61 25.06 21.12
C THR A 19 37.55 24.26 22.02
N SER A 20 37.71 22.95 21.81
CA SER A 20 38.72 22.13 22.52
C SER A 20 40.15 22.28 21.99
N ILE A 21 40.35 23.03 20.89
CA ILE A 21 41.67 23.31 20.30
C ILE A 21 42.36 24.51 20.99
N ASP A 22 41.66 25.29 21.81
CA ASP A 22 42.26 26.43 22.53
C ASP A 22 42.77 26.03 23.91
N LEU A 23 44.11 25.85 23.98
CA LEU A 23 45.05 26.36 25.00
C LEU A 23 46.36 25.54 25.07
N VAL A 24 46.44 24.39 24.39
CA VAL A 24 47.60 23.48 24.51
C VAL A 24 48.76 23.84 23.56
N ASP A 25 48.55 24.52 22.43
CA ASP A 25 49.59 24.62 21.39
C ASP A 25 50.27 25.99 21.20
N ILE A 26 49.92 27.03 21.95
CA ILE A 26 50.56 28.36 21.78
C ILE A 26 52.05 28.35 22.19
N LYS A 27 52.45 27.48 23.13
CA LYS A 27 53.87 27.33 23.55
C LYS A 27 54.73 26.63 22.50
N VAL A 28 54.16 25.78 21.65
CA VAL A 28 54.87 25.05 20.59
C VAL A 28 55.12 25.95 19.38
N LEU A 29 54.16 26.82 19.04
CA LEU A 29 54.30 27.78 17.96
C LEU A 29 55.44 28.80 18.18
N ASN A 30 55.69 29.21 19.43
CA ASN A 30 56.77 30.16 19.78
C ASN A 30 58.20 29.59 19.66
N ARG A 31 58.36 28.27 19.38
CA ARG A 31 59.67 27.63 19.16
C ARG A 31 59.99 27.40 17.68
N LEU A 32 59.05 27.71 16.77
CA LEU A 32 59.21 27.50 15.34
C LEU A 32 59.93 28.69 14.69
N SER A 33 60.77 28.42 13.70
CA SER A 33 61.41 29.50 12.94
C SER A 33 60.35 30.31 12.18
N PRO A 34 60.56 31.62 11.96
CA PRO A 34 59.58 32.49 11.31
C PRO A 34 59.09 31.97 9.94
N ARG A 35 59.94 31.24 9.21
CA ARG A 35 59.59 30.63 7.92
C ARG A 35 58.60 29.48 8.06
N ILE A 36 58.76 28.62 9.07
CA ILE A 36 57.87 27.48 9.30
C ILE A 36 56.52 27.97 9.83
N LEU A 37 56.54 28.98 10.70
CA LEU A 37 55.33 29.63 11.19
C LEU A 37 54.50 30.23 10.03
N HIS A 38 55.17 30.88 9.07
CA HIS A 38 54.49 31.44 7.90
C HIS A 38 53.83 30.37 7.01
N VAL A 39 54.53 29.26 6.75
CA VAL A 39 53.99 28.13 5.99
C VAL A 39 52.80 27.49 6.71
N PHE A 40 52.89 27.34 8.03
CA PHE A 40 51.80 26.78 8.84
C PHE A 40 50.55 27.67 8.84
N LEU A 41 50.72 28.99 8.96
CA LEU A 41 49.62 29.95 8.88
C LEU A 41 48.96 29.97 7.49
N LEU A 42 49.74 29.86 6.41
CA LEU A 42 49.21 29.74 5.05
C LEU A 42 48.41 28.44 4.86
N PHE A 43 48.85 27.33 5.46
CA PHE A 43 48.14 26.06 5.42
C PHE A 43 46.80 26.11 6.18
N ILE A 44 46.78 26.72 7.37
CA ILE A 44 45.54 26.95 8.13
C ILE A 44 44.59 27.85 7.33
N ALA A 45 45.10 28.94 6.75
CA ALA A 45 44.30 29.83 5.90
C ALA A 45 43.69 29.09 4.71
N PHE A 46 44.44 28.20 4.06
CA PHE A 46 43.94 27.38 2.94
C PHE A 46 42.82 26.43 3.37
N ILE A 47 42.96 25.76 4.52
CA ILE A 47 41.91 24.89 5.07
C ILE A 47 40.67 25.71 5.44
N ALA A 48 40.84 26.87 6.06
CA ALA A 48 39.74 27.76 6.42
C ALA A 48 38.96 28.23 5.18
N VAL A 49 39.66 28.59 4.10
CA VAL A 49 39.02 29.01 2.84
C VAL A 49 38.29 27.84 2.17
N SER A 50 38.91 26.65 2.13
CA SER A 50 38.28 25.47 1.53
C SER A 50 37.03 25.00 2.29
N THR A 51 37.08 25.04 3.63
CA THR A 51 35.90 24.73 4.47
C THR A 51 34.79 25.76 4.30
N LEU A 52 35.12 27.05 4.19
CA LEU A 52 34.15 28.11 3.91
C LEU A 52 33.46 27.91 2.56
N ILE A 53 34.21 27.56 1.51
CA ILE A 53 33.66 27.27 0.17
C ILE A 53 32.67 26.09 0.23
N LEU A 54 33.05 24.99 0.90
CA LEU A 54 32.18 23.83 1.06
C LEU A 54 30.88 24.17 1.82
N LEU A 55 30.96 25.02 2.85
CA LEU A 55 29.79 25.49 3.59
C LEU A 55 28.86 26.33 2.71
N ILE A 56 29.41 27.21 1.86
CA ILE A 56 28.63 28.00 0.91
C ILE A 56 27.89 27.09 -0.08
N PHE A 57 28.57 26.10 -0.67
CA PHE A 57 27.93 25.13 -1.56
C PHE A 57 26.83 24.32 -0.86
N ALA A 58 27.07 23.87 0.37
CA ALA A 58 26.07 23.17 1.16
C ALA A 58 24.84 24.05 1.44
N MET A 59 25.03 25.34 1.75
CA MET A 59 23.92 26.28 1.96
C MET A 59 23.12 26.53 0.68
N ILE A 60 23.77 26.65 -0.48
CA ILE A 60 23.09 26.81 -1.77
C ILE A 60 22.25 25.56 -2.10
N SER A 61 22.83 24.37 -1.93
CA SER A 61 22.11 23.11 -2.18
C SER A 61 20.92 22.93 -1.24
N LEU A 62 21.07 23.24 0.04
CA LEU A 62 19.97 23.22 1.01
C LEU A 62 18.86 24.23 0.66
N SER A 63 19.23 25.39 0.12
CA SER A 63 18.28 26.41 -0.35
C SER A 63 17.48 25.92 -1.55
N GLN A 64 18.14 25.29 -2.54
CA GLN A 64 17.48 24.71 -3.71
C GLN A 64 16.49 23.61 -3.31
N ILE A 65 16.92 22.66 -2.47
CA ILE A 65 16.06 21.58 -1.96
C ILE A 65 14.85 22.17 -1.21
N ARG A 66 15.05 23.21 -0.40
CA ARG A 66 13.94 23.86 0.32
C ARG A 66 12.93 24.50 -0.64
N ASN A 67 13.40 25.10 -1.72
CA ASN A 67 12.52 25.70 -2.73
C ASN A 67 11.73 24.63 -3.50
N GLU A 68 12.35 23.52 -3.89
CA GLU A 68 11.67 22.40 -4.55
C GLU A 68 10.57 21.79 -3.65
N ILE A 69 10.86 21.60 -2.36
CA ILE A 69 9.87 21.13 -1.38
C ILE A 69 8.71 22.12 -1.26
N ASN A 70 8.98 23.43 -1.22
CA ASN A 70 7.94 24.44 -1.13
C ASN A 70 7.04 24.46 -2.37
N VAL A 71 7.61 24.31 -3.57
CA VAL A 71 6.85 24.21 -4.83
C VAL A 71 5.99 22.94 -4.84
N ALA A 72 6.55 21.79 -4.45
CA ALA A 72 5.81 20.53 -4.36
C ALA A 72 4.65 20.61 -3.36
N ASN A 73 4.87 21.22 -2.20
CA ASN A 73 3.82 21.43 -1.19
C ASN A 73 2.73 22.37 -1.69
N HIS A 74 3.08 23.44 -2.41
CA HIS A 74 2.10 24.36 -2.99
C HIS A 74 1.25 23.68 -4.06
N GLN A 75 1.87 22.86 -4.91
CA GLN A 75 1.17 22.10 -5.94
C GLN A 75 0.25 21.02 -5.35
N ALA A 76 0.69 20.33 -4.30
CA ALA A 76 -0.15 19.39 -3.56
C ALA A 76 -1.36 20.11 -2.91
N ALA A 77 -1.15 21.28 -2.29
CA ALA A 77 -2.22 22.08 -1.70
C ALA A 77 -3.25 22.54 -2.76
N LYS A 78 -2.79 22.91 -3.96
CA LYS A 78 -3.67 23.28 -5.08
C LYS A 78 -4.53 22.11 -5.56
N VAL A 79 -3.94 20.93 -5.70
CA VAL A 79 -4.69 19.70 -6.07
C VAL A 79 -5.72 19.34 -5.00
N ILE A 80 -5.36 19.43 -3.72
CA ILE A 80 -6.29 19.18 -2.61
C ILE A 80 -7.47 20.16 -2.62
N ALA A 81 -7.19 21.46 -2.83
CA ALA A 81 -8.23 22.48 -2.91
C ALA A 81 -9.19 22.25 -4.09
N GLU A 82 -8.66 21.87 -5.26
CA GLU A 82 -9.48 21.57 -6.44
C GLU A 82 -10.35 20.32 -6.23
N GLN A 83 -9.79 19.27 -5.61
CA GLN A 83 -10.51 18.05 -5.26
C GLN A 83 -11.61 18.31 -4.23
N MET A 84 -11.34 19.11 -3.19
CA MET A 84 -12.35 19.54 -2.22
C MET A 84 -13.48 20.34 -2.86
N THR A 85 -13.16 21.18 -3.85
CA THR A 85 -14.18 21.98 -4.56
C THR A 85 -15.07 21.10 -5.43
N LYS A 86 -14.50 20.11 -6.14
CA LYS A 86 -15.25 19.11 -6.91
C LYS A 86 -16.12 18.24 -6.00
N LEU A 87 -15.57 17.81 -4.86
CA LEU A 87 -16.30 17.02 -3.87
C LEU A 87 -17.48 17.80 -3.29
N ASN A 88 -17.29 19.07 -2.92
CA ASN A 88 -18.37 19.91 -2.41
C ASN A 88 -19.45 20.18 -3.46
N ALA A 89 -19.08 20.39 -4.73
CA ALA A 89 -20.05 20.56 -5.82
C ALA A 89 -20.90 19.29 -6.05
N GLU A 90 -20.29 18.12 -5.94
CA GLU A 90 -20.98 16.83 -6.12
C GLU A 90 -21.83 16.44 -4.90
N MET A 91 -21.38 16.81 -3.69
CA MET A 91 -22.13 16.64 -2.44
C MET A 91 -23.41 17.50 -2.44
N VAL A 92 -23.34 18.74 -2.94
CA VAL A 92 -24.51 19.61 -3.10
C VAL A 92 -25.51 19.04 -4.12
N ARG A 93 -25.04 18.37 -5.18
CA ARG A 93 -25.92 17.65 -6.13
C ARG A 93 -26.61 16.45 -5.48
N THR A 94 -25.89 15.68 -4.67
CA THR A 94 -26.41 14.44 -4.06
C THR A 94 -27.37 14.67 -2.90
N THR A 95 -27.34 15.84 -2.24
CA THR A 95 -28.38 16.24 -1.27
C THR A 95 -29.77 16.49 -1.87
N SER A 96 -29.95 16.38 -3.20
CA SER A 96 -31.26 16.55 -3.86
C SER A 96 -32.01 15.24 -4.15
N ILE A 97 -31.41 14.07 -3.92
CA ILE A 97 -32.05 12.77 -4.25
C ILE A 97 -32.73 12.19 -3.02
N ARG A 98 -34.04 12.45 -2.91
CA ARG A 98 -34.98 11.77 -2.02
C ARG A 98 -35.01 10.28 -2.38
N ALA A 99 -34.91 9.41 -1.37
CA ALA A 99 -35.04 7.97 -1.53
C ALA A 99 -36.34 7.61 -2.28
N THR A 100 -36.21 7.06 -3.49
CA THR A 100 -37.31 6.43 -4.21
C THR A 100 -37.11 4.91 -4.20
N ASN A 101 -37.95 4.23 -3.42
CA ASN A 101 -38.22 2.82 -3.61
C ASN A 101 -38.85 2.64 -5.01
N GLY A 102 -38.18 1.94 -5.93
CA GLY A 102 -38.75 1.68 -7.24
C GLY A 102 -37.86 0.83 -8.14
N LYS A 103 -38.37 -0.37 -8.47
CA LYS A 103 -37.86 -1.31 -9.49
C LYS A 103 -37.37 -0.58 -10.74
N SER A 104 -36.10 -0.77 -11.11
CA SER A 104 -35.60 -0.34 -12.43
C SER A 104 -35.92 -1.40 -13.48
N ARG A 105 -36.49 -0.94 -14.59
CA ARG A 105 -36.99 -1.74 -15.71
C ARG A 105 -35.87 -1.83 -16.75
N SER A 106 -35.56 -3.06 -17.16
CA SER A 106 -34.63 -3.43 -18.23
C SER A 106 -34.82 -2.60 -19.51
N ILE A 107 -33.73 -2.00 -20.00
CA ILE A 107 -33.56 -1.60 -21.40
C ILE A 107 -32.27 -2.25 -21.87
N TYR A 108 -32.35 -3.48 -22.38
CA TYR A 108 -31.30 -4.11 -23.18
C TYR A 108 -31.86 -4.27 -24.59
N SER A 109 -31.20 -3.67 -25.58
CA SER A 109 -31.42 -3.96 -27.00
C SER A 109 -30.33 -4.91 -27.48
N ASP A 110 -30.73 -5.80 -28.40
CA ASP A 110 -29.96 -6.93 -28.95
C ASP A 110 -28.66 -6.57 -29.70
N GLU A 111 -28.23 -5.30 -29.69
CA GLU A 111 -27.05 -4.81 -30.43
C GLU A 111 -25.74 -4.96 -29.66
N MET A 112 -25.75 -5.20 -28.33
CA MET A 112 -24.52 -5.38 -27.54
C MET A 112 -23.84 -6.75 -27.70
N MET A 113 -24.51 -7.74 -28.31
CA MET A 113 -23.96 -9.08 -28.54
C MET A 113 -22.91 -9.12 -29.67
N VAL A 114 -22.76 -8.06 -30.45
CA VAL A 114 -21.80 -7.99 -31.57
C VAL A 114 -20.44 -7.41 -31.14
N ALA A 115 -20.40 -6.56 -30.10
CA ALA A 115 -19.16 -5.95 -29.62
C ALA A 115 -18.25 -6.93 -28.85
N ALA A 116 -18.80 -8.02 -28.31
CA ALA A 116 -18.03 -9.07 -27.63
C ALA A 116 -17.16 -9.91 -28.58
N ASN A 117 -17.42 -9.88 -29.90
CA ASN A 117 -16.68 -10.65 -30.90
C ASN A 117 -15.51 -9.89 -31.56
N MET A 118 -15.21 -8.66 -31.13
CA MET A 118 -14.15 -7.82 -31.74
C MET A 118 -12.83 -7.77 -30.97
N VAL A 119 -12.62 -8.64 -29.97
CA VAL A 119 -11.33 -8.73 -29.26
C VAL A 119 -10.82 -10.18 -29.20
N LEU A 120 -10.03 -10.56 -30.20
CA LEU A 120 -9.11 -11.70 -30.17
C LEU A 120 -7.79 -11.28 -30.86
N PRO A 121 -6.61 -11.84 -30.54
CA PRO A 121 -6.18 -12.51 -29.30
C PRO A 121 -4.74 -12.13 -28.86
N ILE A 122 -4.45 -12.05 -27.56
CA ILE A 122 -3.06 -12.24 -27.05
C ILE A 122 -2.80 -13.76 -26.97
N ARG A 123 -2.73 -14.40 -28.15
CA ARG A 123 -2.20 -15.76 -28.34
C ARG A 123 -0.75 -15.66 -28.78
N ALA A 124 0.15 -15.34 -27.85
CA ALA A 124 1.59 -15.51 -28.05
C ALA A 124 2.28 -15.49 -26.70
N VAL A 125 2.23 -16.61 -25.96
CA VAL A 125 3.32 -17.29 -25.21
C VAL A 125 2.68 -18.51 -24.51
N ALA A 126 2.10 -19.42 -25.30
CA ALA A 126 1.63 -20.71 -24.80
C ALA A 126 2.14 -21.79 -25.76
N GLY A 127 3.45 -22.03 -25.69
CA GLY A 127 4.09 -23.17 -26.30
C GLY A 127 4.83 -23.91 -25.20
N THR A 128 4.38 -25.14 -24.93
CA THR A 128 5.02 -26.14 -24.06
C THR A 128 4.74 -26.01 -22.57
N LEU A 129 3.71 -26.74 -22.10
CA LEU A 129 3.78 -27.73 -21.01
C LEU A 129 2.35 -28.23 -20.72
N LEU A 130 1.91 -29.16 -21.56
CA LEU A 130 0.88 -30.12 -21.18
C LEU A 130 1.53 -31.08 -20.17
N HIS A 131 1.02 -31.15 -18.94
CA HIS A 131 0.63 -32.41 -18.30
C HIS A 131 0.16 -32.25 -16.84
N THR A 132 -1.01 -32.86 -16.60
CA THR A 132 -1.54 -33.48 -15.38
C THR A 132 -1.96 -32.60 -14.20
N SER A 133 -3.27 -32.36 -14.08
CA SER A 133 -4.11 -32.76 -12.94
C SER A 133 -5.58 -32.64 -13.36
N ASP A 134 -6.43 -33.59 -12.96
CA ASP A 134 -7.82 -33.74 -13.39
C ASP A 134 -8.70 -32.49 -13.22
N ASP A 135 -8.95 -31.79 -14.33
CA ASP A 135 -9.81 -30.60 -14.42
C ASP A 135 -11.28 -30.98 -14.68
N VAL A 136 -12.04 -31.31 -13.63
CA VAL A 136 -13.51 -31.36 -13.71
C VAL A 136 -14.15 -29.98 -13.47
N TYR A 137 -13.42 -29.04 -12.84
CA TYR A 137 -13.93 -27.69 -12.53
C TYR A 137 -13.43 -26.56 -13.45
N ASN A 138 -12.35 -26.76 -14.22
CA ASN A 138 -11.74 -25.72 -15.06
C ASN A 138 -12.07 -25.81 -16.57
N ASN A 139 -12.91 -26.76 -16.97
CA ASN A 139 -13.20 -27.03 -18.38
C ASN A 139 -14.13 -25.98 -19.05
N ASP A 140 -14.55 -24.94 -18.32
CA ASP A 140 -15.34 -23.83 -18.87
C ASP A 140 -14.49 -22.81 -19.64
N THR A 141 -13.16 -22.95 -19.68
CA THR A 141 -12.27 -21.90 -20.22
C THR A 141 -11.78 -22.13 -21.66
N HIS A 142 -12.12 -23.24 -22.29
CA HIS A 142 -11.65 -23.56 -23.66
C HIS A 142 -12.72 -23.48 -24.75
N ASP A 143 -13.99 -23.32 -24.37
CA ASP A 143 -15.11 -23.14 -25.29
C ASP A 143 -15.88 -21.87 -24.93
N ALA A 144 -15.60 -20.77 -25.62
CA ALA A 144 -16.27 -19.48 -25.43
C ALA A 144 -17.78 -19.53 -25.71
N SER A 145 -18.31 -20.65 -26.22
CA SER A 145 -19.75 -20.85 -26.43
C SER A 145 -20.48 -21.41 -25.20
N ARG A 146 -19.76 -21.89 -24.17
CA ARG A 146 -20.35 -22.42 -22.95
C ARG A 146 -20.54 -21.34 -21.90
N VAL A 147 -21.78 -21.22 -21.43
CA VAL A 147 -22.13 -20.39 -20.27
C VAL A 147 -21.63 -21.08 -19.00
N PRO A 148 -20.83 -20.40 -18.15
CA PRO A 148 -20.32 -21.02 -16.93
C PRO A 148 -21.44 -21.46 -15.99
N LEU A 149 -21.23 -22.58 -15.27
CA LEU A 149 -22.24 -23.13 -14.35
C LEU A 149 -22.68 -22.18 -13.23
N TRP A 150 -21.86 -21.20 -12.87
CA TRP A 150 -22.16 -20.19 -11.85
C TRP A 150 -23.02 -19.03 -12.38
N TYR A 151 -23.11 -18.86 -13.70
CA TYR A 151 -23.82 -17.74 -14.32
C TYR A 151 -25.31 -18.06 -14.50
N ASP A 152 -26.15 -17.33 -13.77
CA ASP A 152 -27.61 -17.40 -13.86
C ASP A 152 -28.19 -15.97 -13.85
N PRO A 153 -28.67 -15.46 -15.00
CA PRO A 153 -29.17 -14.09 -15.11
C PRO A 153 -30.42 -13.83 -14.26
N THR A 154 -31.06 -14.87 -13.70
CA THR A 154 -32.22 -14.72 -12.81
C THR A 154 -31.83 -14.55 -11.34
N CYS A 155 -30.54 -14.67 -11.01
CA CYS A 155 -30.01 -14.57 -9.65
C CYS A 155 -30.66 -15.57 -8.66
N THR A 156 -31.05 -16.76 -9.15
CA THR A 156 -31.74 -17.77 -8.35
C THR A 156 -30.82 -18.86 -7.81
N VAL A 157 -29.54 -18.84 -8.17
CA VAL A 157 -28.55 -19.80 -7.66
C VAL A 157 -28.55 -19.78 -6.12
N ARG A 158 -28.71 -20.97 -5.56
CA ARG A 158 -28.64 -21.25 -4.11
C ARG A 158 -27.67 -22.37 -3.87
N CYS A 159 -26.87 -22.26 -2.82
CA CYS A 159 -26.04 -23.35 -2.34
C CYS A 159 -26.96 -24.52 -1.93
N LYS A 160 -26.77 -25.69 -2.55
CA LYS A 160 -27.54 -26.91 -2.25
C LYS A 160 -26.89 -27.79 -1.18
N ARG A 161 -25.76 -27.36 -0.62
CA ARG A 161 -25.04 -28.10 0.41
C ARG A 161 -25.68 -27.85 1.77
N ASP A 162 -26.33 -28.88 2.30
CA ASP A 162 -26.91 -28.95 3.64
C ASP A 162 -25.90 -29.37 4.71
N ASP A 163 -24.78 -29.96 4.30
CA ASP A 163 -23.70 -30.39 5.18
C ASP A 163 -22.82 -29.24 5.70
N ILE A 164 -22.94 -28.04 5.11
CA ILE A 164 -22.29 -26.82 5.58
C ILE A 164 -23.21 -26.13 6.60
N GLY A 165 -23.08 -26.53 7.87
CA GLY A 165 -23.91 -25.97 8.97
C GLY A 165 -23.71 -24.47 9.23
N ARG A 166 -22.60 -23.88 8.75
CA ARG A 166 -22.34 -22.44 8.82
C ARG A 166 -21.64 -21.98 7.53
N PRO A 167 -22.22 -21.04 6.75
CA PRO A 167 -21.60 -20.57 5.52
C PRO A 167 -20.21 -19.98 5.79
N PRO A 168 -19.18 -20.34 5.00
CA PRO A 168 -17.87 -19.72 5.11
C PRO A 168 -17.91 -18.27 4.61
N VAL A 169 -17.02 -17.44 5.15
CA VAL A 169 -16.79 -16.08 4.67
C VAL A 169 -15.50 -16.05 3.86
N VAL A 170 -15.59 -15.61 2.61
CA VAL A 170 -14.44 -15.41 1.74
C VAL A 170 -14.28 -13.92 1.49
N VAL A 171 -13.08 -13.39 1.74
CA VAL A 171 -12.74 -12.00 1.46
C VAL A 171 -11.70 -11.96 0.36
N ILE A 172 -12.07 -11.37 -0.79
CA ILE A 172 -11.21 -11.24 -1.96
C ILE A 172 -10.88 -9.76 -2.13
N SER A 173 -9.59 -9.45 -2.19
CA SER A 173 -9.11 -8.08 -2.44
C SER A 173 -8.45 -7.99 -3.80
N PHE A 174 -8.88 -7.02 -4.60
CA PHE A 174 -8.23 -6.59 -5.83
C PHE A 174 -7.49 -5.28 -5.55
N ASP A 175 -6.18 -5.36 -5.30
CA ASP A 175 -5.39 -4.19 -4.90
C ASP A 175 -5.40 -3.11 -6.00
N GLY A 176 -5.67 -1.87 -5.61
CA GLY A 176 -5.81 -0.74 -6.53
C GLY A 176 -7.07 -0.75 -7.41
N PHE A 177 -8.06 -1.61 -7.13
CA PHE A 177 -9.29 -1.66 -7.90
C PHE A 177 -10.20 -0.46 -7.56
N ALA A 178 -10.16 0.56 -8.41
CA ALA A 178 -10.97 1.76 -8.27
C ALA A 178 -12.40 1.54 -8.78
N GLN A 179 -13.34 2.33 -8.29
CA GLN A 179 -14.77 2.23 -8.65
C GLN A 179 -14.99 2.44 -10.15
N GLU A 180 -14.21 3.33 -10.76
CA GLU A 180 -14.26 3.68 -12.17
C GLU A 180 -14.00 2.47 -13.09
N TYR A 181 -13.35 1.40 -12.60
CA TYR A 181 -13.15 0.19 -13.38
C TYR A 181 -14.45 -0.62 -13.56
N VAL A 182 -15.37 -0.58 -12.59
CA VAL A 182 -16.69 -1.21 -12.75
C VAL A 182 -17.51 -0.48 -13.81
N ASP A 183 -17.43 0.85 -13.83
CA ASP A 183 -18.17 1.71 -14.77
C ASP A 183 -17.77 1.49 -16.24
N THR A 184 -16.62 0.84 -16.49
CA THR A 184 -16.20 0.48 -17.86
C THR A 184 -16.96 -0.70 -18.45
N HIS A 185 -17.74 -1.43 -17.63
CA HIS A 185 -18.49 -2.61 -18.04
C HIS A 185 -17.65 -3.73 -18.70
N ILE A 186 -16.37 -3.86 -18.32
CA ILE A 186 -15.47 -4.93 -18.82
C ILE A 186 -15.29 -6.09 -17.83
N VAL A 187 -15.76 -5.95 -16.59
CA VAL A 187 -15.53 -6.91 -15.49
C VAL A 187 -16.80 -7.72 -15.19
N LYS A 188 -17.27 -8.45 -16.21
CA LYS A 188 -18.59 -9.11 -16.21
C LYS A 188 -18.88 -10.02 -15.02
N THR A 189 -17.87 -10.75 -14.53
CA THR A 189 -18.04 -11.58 -13.33
C THR A 189 -18.32 -10.75 -12.07
N LEU A 190 -17.64 -9.61 -11.89
CA LEU A 190 -17.86 -8.74 -10.75
C LEU A 190 -19.17 -7.96 -10.88
N GLU A 191 -19.54 -7.55 -12.09
CA GLU A 191 -20.86 -6.96 -12.39
C GLU A 191 -21.97 -7.93 -11.99
N PHE A 192 -21.88 -9.20 -12.42
CA PHE A 192 -22.86 -10.24 -12.07
C PHE A 192 -22.97 -10.47 -10.55
N ILE A 193 -21.84 -10.51 -9.84
CA ILE A 193 -21.83 -10.63 -8.37
C ILE A 193 -22.50 -9.40 -7.72
N GLY A 194 -22.29 -8.21 -8.27
CA GLY A 194 -22.92 -6.98 -7.80
C GLY A 194 -24.44 -6.94 -8.03
N ASP A 195 -24.88 -7.38 -9.21
CA ASP A 195 -26.29 -7.38 -9.62
C ASP A 195 -27.12 -8.43 -8.87
N CYS A 196 -26.57 -9.63 -8.68
CA CYS A 196 -27.23 -10.71 -7.95
C CYS A 196 -27.00 -10.67 -6.43
N GLY A 197 -26.13 -9.78 -5.96
CA GLY A 197 -25.71 -9.67 -4.57
C GLY A 197 -26.03 -8.30 -3.95
N ALA A 198 -25.12 -7.86 -3.09
CA ALA A 198 -25.15 -6.53 -2.51
C ALA A 198 -23.92 -5.75 -2.97
N SER A 199 -24.13 -4.55 -3.49
CA SER A 199 -23.07 -3.66 -3.94
C SER A 199 -23.21 -2.27 -3.30
N ALA A 200 -22.08 -1.61 -3.09
CA ALA A 200 -22.01 -0.21 -2.73
C ALA A 200 -21.45 0.57 -3.93
N LYS A 201 -21.85 1.84 -4.09
CA LYS A 201 -21.33 2.68 -5.18
C LYS A 201 -19.80 2.73 -5.15
N PHE A 202 -19.21 2.92 -3.97
CA PHE A 202 -17.77 2.85 -3.71
C PHE A 202 -17.55 2.59 -2.21
N MET A 203 -16.29 2.31 -1.83
CA MET A 203 -15.85 2.21 -0.44
C MET A 203 -14.73 3.24 -0.19
N TYR A 204 -14.89 4.08 0.84
CA TYR A 204 -13.83 5.02 1.21
C TYR A 204 -12.66 4.29 1.87
N PRO A 205 -11.41 4.50 1.41
CA PRO A 205 -10.24 4.00 2.11
C PRO A 205 -9.97 4.86 3.36
N SER A 206 -9.28 4.26 4.33
CA SER A 206 -8.58 5.01 5.37
C SER A 206 -7.42 5.79 4.76
N TYR A 207 -7.09 6.94 5.36
CA TYR A 207 -5.90 7.71 5.00
C TYR A 207 -4.65 7.15 5.71
N PRO A 208 -3.51 6.99 5.01
CA PRO A 208 -3.33 7.18 3.57
C PRO A 208 -3.89 6.02 2.75
N SER A 209 -4.31 6.29 1.51
CA SER A 209 -4.84 5.30 0.56
C SER A 209 -3.73 4.39 0.00
N LYS A 210 -3.10 3.62 0.88
CA LYS A 210 -2.00 2.68 0.61
C LYS A 210 -2.43 1.26 0.96
N THR A 211 -1.81 0.28 0.30
CA THR A 211 -2.11 -1.15 0.45
C THR A 211 -2.14 -1.61 1.90
N PHE A 212 -1.02 -1.52 2.63
CA PHE A 212 -0.90 -2.12 3.97
C PHE A 212 -1.81 -1.48 5.01
N PRO A 213 -1.90 -0.15 5.11
CA PRO A 213 -2.85 0.49 6.01
C PRO A 213 -4.28 0.02 5.76
N ASN A 214 -4.77 0.08 4.52
CA ASN A 214 -6.16 -0.21 4.21
C ASN A 214 -6.51 -1.70 4.34
N HIS A 215 -5.64 -2.60 3.88
CA HIS A 215 -5.88 -4.04 4.05
C HIS A 215 -5.95 -4.41 5.53
N TYR A 216 -5.11 -3.79 6.37
CA TYR A 216 -5.12 -4.07 7.80
C TYR A 216 -6.31 -3.39 8.51
N SER A 217 -6.74 -2.21 8.07
CA SER A 217 -7.99 -1.57 8.54
C SER A 217 -9.20 -2.45 8.25
N ILE A 218 -9.34 -3.02 7.05
CA ILE A 218 -10.48 -3.87 6.66
C ILE A 218 -10.66 -5.04 7.62
N VAL A 219 -9.57 -5.67 8.04
CA VAL A 219 -9.64 -6.91 8.84
C VAL A 219 -9.62 -6.66 10.34
N THR A 220 -9.34 -5.44 10.79
CA THR A 220 -9.34 -5.08 12.22
C THR A 220 -10.49 -4.13 12.60
N GLY A 221 -11.09 -3.43 11.63
CA GLY A 221 -12.04 -2.35 11.88
C GLY A 221 -11.42 -1.09 12.50
N LEU A 222 -10.09 -0.99 12.54
CA LEU A 222 -9.36 0.11 13.17
C LEU A 222 -8.81 1.11 12.15
N TYR A 223 -8.61 2.35 12.56
CA TYR A 223 -7.84 3.32 11.79
C TYR A 223 -6.33 3.05 11.85
N PRO A 224 -5.54 3.50 10.85
CA PRO A 224 -4.09 3.32 10.83
C PRO A 224 -3.33 3.75 12.07
N GLU A 225 -3.75 4.84 12.70
CA GLU A 225 -3.15 5.31 13.97
C GLU A 225 -3.34 4.33 15.14
N SER A 226 -4.43 3.55 15.12
CA SER A 226 -4.77 2.60 16.18
C SER A 226 -4.13 1.23 15.95
N HIS A 227 -4.17 0.73 14.72
CA HIS A 227 -3.60 -0.59 14.39
C HIS A 227 -2.10 -0.57 14.08
N GLY A 228 -1.47 0.62 14.02
CA GLY A 228 -0.01 0.79 13.93
C GLY A 228 0.61 0.73 12.53
N ILE A 229 -0.16 0.31 11.53
CA ILE A 229 0.28 0.21 10.12
C ILE A 229 -0.13 1.48 9.39
N VAL A 230 0.69 2.53 9.51
CA VAL A 230 0.38 3.88 9.02
C VAL A 230 0.76 4.14 7.56
N ASP A 231 1.66 3.34 7.00
CA ASP A 231 2.06 3.36 5.58
C ASP A 231 2.60 1.96 5.20
N ASN A 232 2.92 1.74 3.93
CA ASN A 232 3.71 0.60 3.46
C ASN A 232 5.15 0.63 4.01
N TYR A 233 5.62 1.80 4.49
CA TYR A 233 6.89 1.99 5.15
C TYR A 233 6.70 2.59 6.55
N VAL A 234 7.05 1.85 7.60
CA VAL A 234 6.83 2.29 8.98
C VAL A 234 8.15 2.43 9.73
N HIS A 235 8.33 3.55 10.42
CA HIS A 235 9.43 3.77 11.36
C HIS A 235 8.86 3.80 12.78
N ALA A 236 9.27 2.82 13.58
CA ALA A 236 8.91 2.70 15.00
C ALA A 236 10.20 2.45 15.77
N ALA A 237 10.72 3.48 16.44
CA ALA A 237 12.07 3.48 17.04
C ALA A 237 12.25 2.43 18.14
N GLU A 238 11.16 2.03 18.78
CA GLU A 238 11.07 0.98 19.79
C GLU A 238 11.12 -0.45 19.19
N ILE A 239 10.86 -0.59 17.89
CA ILE A 239 10.89 -1.87 17.17
C ILE A 239 12.15 -1.99 16.33
N SER A 240 12.48 -0.95 15.55
CA SER A 240 13.62 -0.90 14.63
C SER A 240 14.21 0.51 14.55
N PRO A 241 15.55 0.67 14.52
CA PRO A 241 16.19 1.97 14.34
C PRO A 241 15.97 2.56 12.94
N THR A 242 15.67 1.71 11.94
CA THR A 242 15.49 2.09 10.54
C THR A 242 14.04 1.97 10.08
N LEU A 243 13.71 2.67 8.99
CA LEU A 243 12.43 2.55 8.28
C LEU A 243 12.26 1.13 7.74
N GLN A 244 11.12 0.50 8.01
CA GLN A 244 10.84 -0.86 7.61
C GLN A 244 9.78 -0.90 6.50
N TYR A 245 10.02 -1.74 5.49
CA TYR A 245 9.05 -2.02 4.43
C TYR A 245 8.12 -3.15 4.87
N MET A 246 6.86 -2.84 5.16
CA MET A 246 5.92 -3.75 5.81
C MET A 246 5.71 -5.09 5.09
N PRO A 247 5.70 -5.18 3.75
CA PRO A 247 5.64 -6.48 3.05
C PRO A 247 6.81 -7.44 3.33
N LYS A 248 7.94 -6.92 3.81
CA LYS A 248 9.14 -7.71 4.16
C LYS A 248 9.44 -7.70 5.66
N ALA A 249 8.78 -6.84 6.42
CA ALA A 249 8.95 -6.78 7.86
C ALA A 249 8.40 -8.07 8.47
N ASN A 250 9.19 -8.70 9.35
CA ASN A 250 8.81 -9.93 10.03
C ASN A 250 8.85 -9.72 11.55
N ASP A 251 8.10 -8.72 12.01
CA ASP A 251 7.98 -8.38 13.42
C ASP A 251 6.53 -8.04 13.74
N ALA A 252 5.87 -8.91 14.49
CA ALA A 252 4.47 -8.76 14.85
C ALA A 252 4.19 -7.50 15.69
N ARG A 253 5.20 -6.89 16.31
CA ARG A 253 5.02 -5.67 17.13
C ARG A 253 4.52 -4.45 16.33
N TYR A 254 4.68 -4.47 15.01
CA TYR A 254 4.10 -3.44 14.13
C TYR A 254 2.56 -3.52 14.05
N TYR A 255 2.00 -4.71 14.28
CA TYR A 255 0.60 -5.05 14.05
C TYR A 255 -0.17 -5.02 15.36
N LYS A 256 -0.98 -3.99 15.56
CA LYS A 256 -1.82 -3.81 16.75
C LYS A 256 -3.29 -4.10 16.45
N GLY A 257 -4.07 -4.32 17.49
CA GLY A 257 -5.47 -4.71 17.36
C GLY A 257 -5.64 -6.20 17.09
N GLU A 258 -6.88 -6.60 16.84
CA GLU A 258 -7.23 -8.00 16.59
C GLU A 258 -7.77 -8.14 15.17
N PRO A 259 -7.04 -8.78 14.24
CA PRO A 259 -7.56 -9.06 12.92
C PRO A 259 -8.57 -10.20 12.97
N ILE A 260 -9.51 -10.22 12.03
CA ILE A 260 -10.66 -11.14 12.00
C ILE A 260 -10.27 -12.63 12.08
N TRP A 261 -9.12 -13.02 11.52
CA TRP A 261 -8.63 -14.39 11.63
C TRP A 261 -8.20 -14.75 13.06
N VAL A 262 -7.61 -13.83 13.82
CA VAL A 262 -7.29 -14.06 15.24
C VAL A 262 -8.58 -14.19 16.05
N ALA A 263 -9.56 -13.31 15.81
CA ALA A 263 -10.88 -13.41 16.44
C ALA A 263 -11.57 -14.75 16.13
N ALA A 264 -11.50 -15.22 14.88
CA ALA A 264 -12.06 -16.50 14.45
C ALA A 264 -11.41 -17.68 15.19
N GLU A 265 -10.08 -17.79 15.19
CA GLU A 265 -9.35 -18.89 15.85
C GLU A 265 -9.60 -18.92 17.36
N ARG A 266 -9.67 -17.76 18.02
CA ARG A 266 -9.99 -17.66 19.45
C ARG A 266 -11.41 -18.13 19.79
N ASN A 267 -12.34 -18.02 18.85
CA ASN A 267 -13.72 -18.47 18.98
C ASN A 267 -13.94 -19.89 18.41
N GLY A 268 -12.87 -20.67 18.21
CA GLY A 268 -12.94 -22.04 17.75
C GLY A 268 -13.27 -22.21 16.27
N LEU A 269 -13.17 -21.15 15.47
CA LEU A 269 -13.34 -21.19 14.01
C LEU A 269 -11.97 -21.27 13.35
N ARG A 270 -11.88 -22.04 12.26
CA ARG A 270 -10.65 -22.15 11.47
C ARG A 270 -10.61 -21.04 10.43
N SER A 271 -9.43 -20.48 10.21
CA SER A 271 -9.19 -19.45 9.21
C SER A 271 -8.06 -19.82 8.26
N ALA A 272 -8.25 -19.49 6.99
CA ALA A 272 -7.23 -19.57 5.96
C ALA A 272 -6.95 -18.17 5.44
N CYS A 273 -5.67 -17.80 5.37
CA CYS A 273 -5.27 -16.50 4.88
C CYS A 273 -4.14 -16.59 3.85
N LEU A 274 -4.47 -16.20 2.63
CA LEU A 274 -3.56 -16.17 1.50
C LEU A 274 -3.20 -14.71 1.19
N PHE A 275 -1.94 -14.35 1.43
CA PHE A 275 -1.33 -13.10 0.96
C PHE A 275 -1.93 -11.79 1.50
N TRP A 276 -2.83 -11.82 2.49
CA TRP A 276 -3.31 -10.61 3.15
C TRP A 276 -2.26 -9.96 4.04
N ALA A 277 -2.29 -8.64 4.17
CA ALA A 277 -1.38 -7.88 5.01
C ALA A 277 -1.48 -8.31 6.49
N GLY A 278 -0.38 -8.81 7.05
CA GLY A 278 -0.29 -9.26 8.46
C GLY A 278 -0.56 -10.75 8.68
N CYS A 279 -1.03 -11.51 7.69
CA CYS A 279 -1.39 -12.92 7.91
C CYS A 279 -0.22 -13.86 8.19
N SER A 280 0.98 -13.54 7.70
CA SER A 280 2.19 -14.30 8.01
C SER A 280 2.79 -13.97 9.38
N GLN A 281 2.19 -13.03 10.11
CA GLN A 281 2.68 -12.56 11.39
C GLN A 281 1.95 -13.26 12.53
N ASN A 282 2.68 -13.54 13.60
CA ASN A 282 2.11 -14.06 14.84
C ASN A 282 1.55 -12.90 15.67
N ILE A 283 0.31 -12.49 15.38
CA ILE A 283 -0.34 -11.34 16.00
C ILE A 283 -1.05 -11.81 17.27
N SER A 284 -0.71 -11.24 18.42
CA SER A 284 -1.30 -11.60 19.73
C SER A 284 -1.18 -13.09 20.07
N GLY A 285 -0.11 -13.75 19.62
CA GLY A 285 0.14 -15.17 19.89
C GLY A 285 -0.70 -16.13 19.05
N THR A 286 -1.43 -15.65 18.04
CA THR A 286 -2.35 -16.43 17.22
C THR A 286 -2.07 -16.19 15.73
N SER A 287 -2.12 -17.26 14.95
CA SER A 287 -1.99 -17.22 13.49
C SER A 287 -3.12 -18.01 12.83
N PRO A 288 -3.51 -17.70 11.59
CA PRO A 288 -4.47 -18.51 10.85
C PRO A 288 -4.02 -19.97 10.77
N ALA A 289 -4.97 -20.91 10.88
CA ALA A 289 -4.74 -22.34 10.70
C ALA A 289 -4.00 -22.65 9.40
N TYR A 290 -4.34 -21.93 8.33
CA TYR A 290 -3.62 -21.98 7.06
C TYR A 290 -3.14 -20.57 6.74
N ASN A 291 -1.83 -20.36 6.72
CA ASN A 291 -1.24 -19.12 6.27
C ASN A 291 -0.14 -19.39 5.25
N MET A 292 -0.06 -18.53 4.24
CA MET A 292 0.98 -18.62 3.23
C MET A 292 1.79 -17.33 3.22
N ARG A 293 3.12 -17.46 3.29
CA ARG A 293 4.02 -16.33 3.09
C ARG A 293 3.82 -15.75 1.70
N TYR A 294 3.75 -14.42 1.62
CA TYR A 294 3.57 -13.72 0.36
C TYR A 294 4.58 -14.19 -0.69
N ASN A 295 4.08 -14.69 -1.82
CA ASN A 295 4.90 -15.10 -2.94
C ASN A 295 4.29 -14.59 -4.25
N ARG A 296 4.89 -13.52 -4.78
CA ARG A 296 4.46 -12.89 -6.03
C ARG A 296 4.57 -13.79 -7.26
N SER A 297 5.37 -14.86 -7.20
CA SER A 297 5.58 -15.78 -8.33
C SER A 297 4.38 -16.68 -8.59
N PHE A 298 3.45 -16.79 -7.64
CA PHE A 298 2.18 -17.50 -7.86
C PHE A 298 1.32 -16.73 -8.85
N SER A 299 0.91 -17.40 -9.93
CA SER A 299 -0.13 -16.91 -10.84
C SER A 299 -1.45 -16.75 -10.10
N PHE A 300 -2.39 -15.99 -10.65
CA PHE A 300 -3.71 -15.84 -10.01
C PHE A 300 -4.45 -17.17 -9.94
N GLN A 301 -4.38 -18.01 -10.98
CA GLN A 301 -4.97 -19.35 -10.96
C GLN A 301 -4.42 -20.19 -9.82
N GLN A 302 -3.08 -20.24 -9.67
CA GLN A 302 -2.44 -20.97 -8.58
C GLN A 302 -2.83 -20.47 -7.17
N ARG A 303 -3.33 -19.24 -7.04
CA ARG A 303 -3.85 -18.72 -5.76
C ARG A 303 -5.27 -19.20 -5.50
N ILE A 304 -6.10 -19.27 -6.55
CA ILE A 304 -7.46 -19.80 -6.47
C ILE A 304 -7.42 -21.30 -6.17
N ASP A 305 -6.56 -22.05 -6.86
CA ASP A 305 -6.40 -23.50 -6.64
C ASP A 305 -5.97 -23.86 -5.20
N LYS A 306 -5.43 -22.88 -4.45
CA LYS A 306 -5.06 -23.06 -3.02
C LYS A 306 -6.23 -22.89 -2.07
N VAL A 307 -7.35 -22.31 -2.52
CA VAL A 307 -8.59 -22.18 -1.74
C VAL A 307 -9.47 -23.42 -1.90
N ASP A 308 -9.41 -24.08 -3.06
CA ASP A 308 -10.22 -25.27 -3.37
C ASP A 308 -9.71 -26.57 -2.70
N TYR A 309 -8.54 -26.54 -2.07
CA TYR A 309 -7.86 -27.67 -1.44
C TYR A 309 -7.84 -27.56 0.09
#